data_AF-A0ABD6G7Z9-F1
#
_entry.id   AF-A0ABD6G7Z9-F1
#
_cell.length_a   1.000
_cell.length_b   1.000
_cell.length_c   1.000
_cell.angle_alpha   90.00
_cell.angle_beta   90.00
_cell.angle_gamma   90.00
#
_symmetry.space_group_name_H-M   'P 1'
#
loop_
_entity.id
_entity.type
_entity.pdbx_description
1 polymer ?
#
loop_
_entity_poly.entity_id
_entity_poly.type
_entity_poly.pdbx_seq_one_letter_code
_entity_poly.pdbx_strand_id
1 'polypeptide(L)'
;MSTFDEKMEQLLEQAAVQYIVFKRNEDEERMEKLHLFAKKILQKEYVIGFAGHFSAGKSSMINALSGEDILASSPIPTSANIVKVHKSDEDFAICYMKNDKPVKFEAGYDIKTVKELSKNGELVTQIEIGHKDSKLPVGVTVMDT
;
A
#
# COMPACT_ATOMS: atom_id res chain seq x y z
N MET A 1 -2.27 19.60 25.13
CA MET A 1 -2.48 19.06 23.77
C MET A 1 -2.34 17.56 23.88
N SER A 2 -3.33 16.78 23.44
CA SER A 2 -3.19 15.30 23.41
C SER A 2 -2.07 14.91 22.45
N THR A 3 -1.34 13.85 22.78
CA THR A 3 -0.25 13.32 21.96
C THR A 3 -0.80 12.81 20.62
N PHE A 4 0.07 12.65 19.62
CA PHE A 4 -0.34 12.12 18.31
C PHE A 4 -0.97 10.74 18.44
N ASP A 5 -0.39 9.86 19.26
CA ASP A 5 -0.89 8.50 19.47
C ASP A 5 -2.25 8.47 20.18
N GLU A 6 -2.46 9.31 21.20
CA GLU A 6 -3.77 9.46 21.86
C GLU A 6 -4.86 9.87 20.87
N LYS A 7 -4.55 10.78 19.94
CA LYS A 7 -5.52 11.19 18.90
C LYS A 7 -5.84 10.04 17.94
N MET A 8 -4.85 9.25 17.57
CA MET A 8 -5.04 8.10 16.67
C MET A 8 -5.88 7.01 17.34
N GLU A 9 -5.67 6.76 18.63
CA GLU A 9 -6.47 5.83 19.43
C GLU A 9 -7.92 6.30 19.54
N GLN A 10 -8.15 7.58 19.86
CA GLN A 10 -9.50 8.17 19.89
C GLN A 10 -10.22 8.05 18.54
N LEU A 11 -9.52 8.29 17.43
CA LEU A 11 -10.11 8.13 16.08
C LEU A 11 -10.47 6.67 15.79
N LEU A 12 -9.66 5.71 16.25
CA LEU A 12 -9.92 4.29 16.09
C LEU A 12 -11.15 3.84 16.89
N GLU A 13 -11.27 4.30 18.14
CA GLU A 13 -12.45 4.05 18.98
C GLU A 13 -13.73 4.62 18.33
N GLN A 14 -13.66 5.85 17.83
CA GLN A 14 -14.77 6.49 17.13
C GLN A 14 -15.17 5.72 15.86
N ALA A 15 -14.18 5.24 15.09
CA ALA A 15 -14.42 4.40 13.92
C ALA A 15 -15.12 3.09 14.29
N ALA A 16 -14.72 2.44 15.39
CA ALA A 16 -15.35 1.22 15.88
C ALA A 16 -16.82 1.44 16.27
N VAL A 17 -17.12 2.53 16.98
CA VAL A 17 -18.51 2.88 17.36
C VAL A 17 -19.36 3.14 16.11
N GLN A 18 -18.85 3.92 15.15
CA GLN A 18 -19.58 4.20 13.90
C GLN A 18 -19.81 2.94 13.07
N TYR A 19 -18.88 1.98 13.07
CA TYR A 19 -19.05 0.71 12.37
C TYR A 19 -20.25 -0.07 12.91
N ILE A 20 -20.46 -0.11 14.23
CA ILE A 20 -21.64 -0.74 14.83
C ILE A 20 -22.93 -0.07 14.37
N VAL A 21 -22.94 1.26 14.28
CA VAL A 21 -24.10 2.02 13.80
C VAL A 21 -24.38 1.70 12.34
N PHE A 22 -23.38 1.72 11.45
CA PHE A 22 -23.57 1.41 10.03
C PHE A 22 -23.99 -0.04 9.80
N LYS A 23 -23.44 -0.98 10.57
CA LYS A 23 -23.86 -2.39 10.54
C LYS A 23 -25.33 -2.57 10.88
N ARG A 24 -25.86 -1.84 11.87
CA ARG A 24 -27.29 -1.89 12.24
C ARG A 24 -28.21 -1.29 11.18
N ASN A 25 -27.69 -0.40 10.33
CA ASN A 25 -28.43 0.24 9.25
C ASN A 25 -28.19 -0.42 7.89
N GLU A 26 -27.50 -1.57 7.85
CA GLU A 26 -27.17 -2.30 6.60
C GLU A 26 -26.41 -1.43 5.58
N ASP A 27 -25.59 -0.50 6.08
CA ASP A 27 -24.84 0.45 5.27
C ASP A 27 -23.45 -0.09 4.91
N GLU A 28 -23.41 -0.96 3.91
CA GLU A 28 -22.19 -1.64 3.46
C GLU A 28 -21.12 -0.67 2.98
N GLU A 29 -21.50 0.35 2.21
CA GLU A 29 -20.55 1.34 1.68
C GLU A 29 -19.80 2.07 2.79
N ARG A 30 -20.51 2.54 3.84
CA ARG A 30 -19.86 3.22 4.96
C ARG A 30 -19.06 2.25 5.84
N MET A 31 -19.50 1.00 5.99
CA MET A 31 -18.73 -0.04 6.69
C MET A 31 -17.37 -0.30 6.02
N GLU A 32 -17.34 -0.43 4.70
CA GLU A 32 -16.10 -0.64 3.92
C GLU A 32 -15.16 0.56 4.06
N LYS A 33 -15.69 1.79 3.96
CA LYS A 33 -14.90 3.02 4.15
C LYS A 33 -14.28 3.11 5.54
N LEU A 34 -15.03 2.76 6.60
CA LEU A 34 -14.50 2.73 7.95
C LEU A 34 -13.43 1.67 8.14
N HIS A 35 -13.59 0.50 7.53
CA HIS A 35 -12.56 -0.54 7.58
C HIS A 35 -11.26 -0.05 6.95
N LEU A 36 -11.34 0.60 5.78
CA LEU A 36 -10.19 1.20 5.12
C LEU A 36 -9.56 2.33 5.96
N PHE A 37 -10.38 3.17 6.60
CA PHE A 37 -9.91 4.25 7.46
C PHE A 37 -9.18 3.71 8.70
N ALA A 38 -9.76 2.73 9.39
CA ALA A 38 -9.13 2.07 10.54
C ALA A 38 -7.80 1.43 10.16
N LYS A 39 -7.72 0.77 9.00
CA LYS A 39 -6.46 0.23 8.47
C LYS A 39 -5.40 1.32 8.30
N LYS A 40 -5.75 2.48 7.74
CA LYS A 40 -4.83 3.62 7.58
C LYS A 40 -4.35 4.18 8.92
N ILE A 41 -5.23 4.26 9.93
CA ILE A 41 -4.86 4.70 11.28
C ILE A 41 -3.84 3.76 11.90
N LEU A 42 -4.06 2.45 11.78
CA LEU A 42 -3.19 1.42 12.36
C LEU A 42 -1.84 1.33 11.66
N GLN A 43 -1.80 1.53 10.34
CA GLN A 43 -0.55 1.50 9.56
C GLN A 43 0.39 2.67 9.89
N LYS A 44 -0.13 3.84 10.28
CA LYS A 44 0.65 5.03 10.67
C LYS A 44 1.74 5.42 9.66
N GLU A 45 1.45 5.28 8.37
CA GLU A 45 2.40 5.56 7.30
C GLU A 45 2.36 7.02 6.83
N TYR A 46 3.53 7.59 6.60
CA TYR A 46 3.71 8.81 5.82
C TYR A 46 3.94 8.46 4.36
N VAL A 47 2.92 8.67 3.53
CA VAL A 47 2.92 8.25 2.12
C VAL A 47 3.35 9.39 1.20
N ILE A 48 4.37 9.14 0.37
CA ILE A 48 4.85 10.02 -0.71
C ILE A 48 4.41 9.42 -2.05
N GLY A 49 3.43 10.05 -2.70
CA GLY A 49 2.94 9.63 -4.01
C GLY A 49 3.74 10.23 -5.16
N PHE A 50 4.16 9.39 -6.10
CA PHE A 50 4.79 9.79 -7.36
C PHE A 50 3.75 9.72 -8.48
N ALA A 51 3.27 10.89 -8.91
CA ALA A 51 2.33 11.02 -10.03
C ALA A 51 3.03 11.67 -11.24
N GLY A 52 2.64 11.28 -12.45
CA GLY A 52 3.23 11.82 -13.67
C GLY A 52 3.02 10.96 -14.91
N HIS A 53 3.26 11.55 -16.09
CA HIS A 53 3.05 10.87 -17.37
C HIS A 53 3.90 9.60 -17.50
N PHE A 54 3.46 8.74 -18.42
CA PHE A 54 4.15 7.52 -18.75
C PHE A 54 5.63 7.79 -19.10
N SER A 55 6.55 7.02 -18.53
CA SER A 55 8.00 7.14 -18.77
C SER A 55 8.71 8.38 -18.20
N ALA A 56 8.08 9.13 -17.28
CA ALA A 56 8.71 10.28 -16.61
C ALA A 56 9.79 9.90 -15.57
N GLY A 57 10.08 8.61 -15.39
CA GLY A 57 11.11 8.13 -14.44
C GLY A 57 10.63 7.88 -13.01
N LYS A 58 9.31 7.81 -12.77
CA LYS A 58 8.70 7.58 -11.45
C LYS A 58 9.25 6.34 -10.75
N SER A 59 9.15 5.19 -11.41
CA SER A 59 9.60 3.91 -10.85
C SER A 59 11.12 3.87 -10.66
N SER A 60 11.89 4.53 -11.53
CA SER A 60 13.34 4.71 -11.35
C SER A 60 13.68 5.55 -10.12
N MET A 61 12.91 6.60 -9.86
CA MET A 61 13.06 7.42 -8.65
C MET A 61 12.71 6.64 -7.39
N ILE A 62 11.63 5.85 -7.42
CA ILE A 62 11.24 4.97 -6.31
C ILE A 62 12.34 3.94 -6.02
N ASN A 63 12.91 3.30 -7.05
CA ASN A 63 14.00 2.34 -6.90
C ASN A 63 15.24 3.03 -6.30
N ALA A 64 15.59 4.23 -6.79
CA ALA A 64 16.72 5.00 -6.25
C ALA A 64 16.52 5.39 -4.77
N LEU A 65 15.31 5.81 -4.38
CA LEU A 65 14.97 6.14 -2.99
C LEU A 65 14.94 4.91 -2.08
N SER A 66 14.43 3.80 -2.58
CA SER A 66 14.36 2.53 -1.85
C SER A 66 15.74 1.87 -1.72
N GLY A 67 16.66 2.18 -2.63
CA GLY A 67 18.02 1.65 -2.65
C GLY A 67 18.18 0.34 -3.43
N GLU A 68 17.14 -0.15 -4.10
CA GLU A 68 17.11 -1.40 -4.85
C GLU A 68 16.17 -1.31 -6.07
N ASP A 69 16.42 -2.11 -7.11
CA ASP A 69 15.61 -2.18 -8.34
C ASP A 69 14.34 -3.06 -8.15
N ILE A 70 13.43 -2.58 -7.31
CA ILE A 70 12.23 -3.29 -6.88
C ILE A 70 11.14 -3.23 -7.96
N LEU A 71 10.90 -2.05 -8.55
CA LEU A 71 9.87 -1.84 -9.55
C LEU A 71 10.38 -2.09 -10.97
N ALA A 72 9.48 -2.50 -11.87
CA ALA A 72 9.81 -2.58 -13.29
C ALA A 72 9.94 -1.17 -13.89
N SER A 73 11.16 -0.74 -14.24
CA SER A 73 11.45 0.57 -14.82
C SER A 73 11.13 0.69 -16.33
N SER A 74 10.56 -0.36 -16.94
CA SER A 74 10.19 -0.37 -18.36
C SER A 74 8.94 0.50 -18.61
N PRO A 75 8.88 1.25 -19.72
CA PRO A 75 7.68 1.95 -20.12
C PRO A 75 6.62 0.91 -20.50
N ILE A 76 5.82 0.49 -19.52
CA ILE A 76 4.61 -0.32 -19.70
C ILE A 76 3.45 0.40 -19.03
N PRO A 77 2.32 0.66 -19.72
CA PRO A 77 1.22 1.41 -19.13
C PRO A 77 0.83 0.79 -17.80
N THR A 78 1.25 1.39 -16.67
CA THR A 78 0.88 0.93 -15.33
C THR A 78 -0.51 1.48 -15.04
N SER A 79 -1.49 1.13 -15.87
CA SER A 79 -2.78 1.82 -15.90
C SER A 79 -3.80 1.31 -14.88
N ALA A 80 -3.42 0.61 -13.81
CA ALA A 80 -4.41 0.26 -12.77
C ALA A 80 -3.91 -0.18 -11.38
N ASN A 81 -2.61 -0.40 -11.16
CA ASN A 81 -2.11 -0.89 -9.87
C ASN A 81 -1.42 0.18 -9.06
N ILE A 82 -1.90 0.44 -7.84
CA ILE A 82 -1.16 1.22 -6.85
C ILE A 82 -0.01 0.35 -6.34
N VAL A 83 1.23 0.83 -6.40
CA VAL A 83 2.37 0.11 -5.81
C VAL A 83 2.92 0.88 -4.63
N LYS A 84 2.91 0.27 -3.44
CA LYS A 84 3.50 0.83 -2.21
C LYS A 84 4.80 0.12 -1.90
N VAL A 85 5.86 0.87 -1.62
CA VAL A 85 7.16 0.35 -1.16
C VAL A 85 7.51 1.03 0.16
N HIS A 86 7.90 0.23 1.15
CA HIS A 86 8.30 0.72 2.47
C HIS A 86 9.35 -0.19 3.12
N LYS A 87 10.01 0.32 4.16
CA LYS A 87 10.93 -0.47 4.98
C LYS A 87 10.15 -1.38 5.94
N SER A 88 10.54 -2.65 6.02
CA SER A 88 9.96 -3.66 6.91
C SER A 88 11.07 -4.45 7.62
N ASP A 89 10.70 -5.34 8.55
CA ASP A 89 11.67 -6.24 9.20
C ASP A 89 12.04 -7.46 8.32
N GLU A 90 11.16 -7.78 7.37
CA GLU A 90 11.26 -8.92 6.45
C GLU A 90 10.89 -8.52 5.03
N ASP A 91 11.49 -9.17 4.03
CA ASP A 91 11.09 -9.00 2.64
C ASP A 91 9.77 -9.71 2.35
N PHE A 92 8.82 -8.98 1.77
CA PHE A 92 7.55 -9.55 1.33
C PHE A 92 6.93 -8.74 0.18
N ALA A 93 6.05 -9.40 -0.57
CA ALA A 93 5.12 -8.73 -1.47
C ALA A 93 3.68 -9.20 -1.20
N ILE A 94 2.74 -8.27 -1.09
CA ILE A 94 1.31 -8.58 -0.97
C ILE A 94 0.60 -8.03 -2.21
N CYS A 95 -0.05 -8.91 -2.96
CA CYS A 95 -0.89 -8.54 -4.09
C CYS A 95 -2.35 -8.53 -3.63
N TYR A 96 -2.97 -7.35 -3.63
CA TYR A 96 -4.39 -7.17 -3.36
C TYR A 96 -5.16 -7.36 -4.66
N MET A 97 -5.97 -8.41 -4.71
CA MET A 97 -6.69 -8.83 -5.91
C MET A 97 -8.05 -8.10 -6.00
N LYS A 98 -8.56 -7.90 -7.21
CA LYS A 98 -9.83 -7.18 -7.42
C LYS A 98 -11.06 -7.94 -6.88
N ASN A 99 -11.07 -9.26 -7.07
CA ASN A 99 -12.21 -10.14 -6.77
C ASN A 99 -11.83 -11.34 -5.90
N ASP A 100 -10.64 -11.34 -5.29
CA ASP A 100 -10.13 -12.46 -4.51
C ASP A 100 -9.36 -11.97 -3.28
N LYS A 101 -9.00 -12.88 -2.39
CA LYS A 101 -8.21 -12.58 -1.20
C LYS A 101 -6.79 -12.14 -1.59
N PRO A 102 -6.17 -11.25 -0.79
CA PRO A 102 -4.79 -10.87 -1.01
C PRO A 102 -3.85 -12.08 -0.93
N VAL A 103 -2.85 -12.10 -1.82
CA VAL A 103 -1.81 -13.13 -1.86
C VAL A 103 -0.53 -12.54 -1.29
N LYS A 104 0.01 -13.13 -0.21
CA LYS A 104 1.31 -12.77 0.37
C LYS A 104 2.40 -13.71 -0.17
N PHE A 105 3.47 -13.12 -0.67
CA PHE A 105 4.71 -13.78 -1.05
C PHE A 105 5.77 -13.45 0.02
N GLU A 106 6.36 -14.48 0.63
CA GLU A 106 7.44 -14.36 1.62
C GLU A 106 8.82 -14.34 0.96
N ALA A 107 9.87 -14.05 1.75
CA ALA A 107 11.26 -13.98 1.30
C ALA A 107 11.66 -15.14 0.38
N GLY A 108 12.25 -14.81 -0.77
CA GLY A 108 12.58 -15.76 -1.85
C GLY A 108 11.58 -15.79 -3.02
N TYR A 109 10.60 -14.88 -3.05
CA TYR A 109 9.72 -14.70 -4.19
C TYR A 109 10.48 -14.23 -5.43
N ASP A 110 10.07 -14.70 -6.61
CA ASP A 110 10.64 -14.20 -7.86
C ASP A 110 10.20 -12.75 -8.07
N ILE A 111 11.14 -11.82 -7.91
CA ILE A 111 10.95 -10.39 -8.21
C ILE A 111 10.37 -10.21 -9.63
N LYS A 112 10.65 -11.12 -10.57
CA LYS A 112 10.04 -11.09 -11.90
C LYS A 112 8.53 -11.27 -11.84
N THR A 113 8.02 -12.19 -11.02
CA THR A 113 6.58 -12.40 -10.84
C THR A 113 5.90 -11.16 -10.25
N VAL A 114 6.52 -10.50 -9.26
CA VAL A 114 5.98 -9.25 -8.70
C VAL A 114 5.99 -8.12 -9.75
N LYS A 115 7.07 -8.02 -10.54
CA LYS A 115 7.18 -7.08 -11.66
C LYS A 115 6.20 -7.36 -12.80
N GLU A 116 5.76 -8.60 -12.98
CA GLU A 116 4.71 -8.96 -13.94
C GLU A 116 3.32 -8.63 -13.39
N LEU A 117 3.05 -8.99 -12.14
CA LEU A 117 1.77 -8.68 -11.47
C LEU A 117 1.54 -7.17 -11.36
N SER A 118 2.60 -6.37 -11.16
CA SER A 118 2.48 -4.91 -11.10
C SER A 118 1.96 -4.30 -12.41
N LYS A 119 2.08 -5.01 -13.52
CA LYS A 119 1.60 -4.59 -14.85
C LYS A 119 0.17 -5.07 -15.14
N ASN A 120 -0.37 -6.00 -14.34
CA ASN A 120 -1.68 -6.59 -14.56
C ASN A 120 -2.75 -5.95 -13.66
N GLY A 121 -3.25 -4.78 -14.08
CA GLY A 121 -4.26 -4.03 -13.34
C GLY A 121 -5.71 -4.48 -13.54
N GLU A 122 -5.95 -5.52 -14.35
CA GLU A 122 -7.27 -6.17 -14.41
C GLU A 122 -7.48 -7.13 -13.23
N LEU A 123 -6.39 -7.76 -12.78
CA LEU A 123 -6.38 -8.80 -11.76
C LEU A 123 -6.02 -8.26 -10.37
N VAL A 124 -5.02 -7.38 -10.33
CA VAL A 124 -4.48 -6.76 -9.12
C VAL A 124 -5.04 -5.33 -9.01
N THR A 125 -5.17 -4.83 -7.79
CA THR A 125 -5.56 -3.43 -7.51
C THR A 125 -4.45 -2.68 -6.80
N GLN A 126 -3.69 -3.38 -5.95
CA GLN A 126 -2.58 -2.83 -5.20
C GLN A 126 -1.51 -3.88 -5.00
N ILE A 127 -0.24 -3.46 -5.03
CA ILE A 127 0.90 -4.26 -4.57
C ILE A 127 1.56 -3.51 -3.44
N GLU A 128 1.84 -4.22 -2.35
CA GLU A 128 2.56 -3.71 -1.20
C GLU A 128 3.85 -4.51 -1.03
N ILE A 129 4.98 -3.81 -1.06
CA ILE A 129 6.32 -4.39 -0.97
C ILE A 129 6.96 -3.88 0.31
N GLY A 130 7.25 -4.81 1.20
CA GLY A 130 8.11 -4.59 2.36
C GLY A 130 9.51 -5.04 2.00
N HIS A 131 10.50 -4.17 2.21
CA HIS A 131 11.90 -4.50 1.98
C HIS A 131 12.75 -4.20 3.21
N LYS A 132 13.49 -5.21 3.68
CA LYS A 132 14.29 -5.15 4.91
C LYS A 132 15.45 -4.16 4.81
N ASP A 133 16.16 -4.22 3.70
CA ASP A 133 17.37 -3.42 3.47
C ASP A 133 17.05 -2.05 2.83
N SER A 134 15.77 -1.67 2.77
CA SER A 134 15.34 -0.39 2.23
C SER A 134 16.00 0.78 2.95
N LYS A 135 16.42 1.78 2.16
CA LYS A 135 16.96 3.06 2.63
C LYS A 135 15.89 4.03 3.10
N LEU A 136 14.60 3.72 2.90
CA LEU A 136 13.50 4.55 3.37
C LEU A 136 13.46 4.57 4.91
N PRO A 137 13.15 5.72 5.54
CA PRO A 137 12.90 5.76 6.98
C PRO A 137 11.73 4.86 7.38
N VAL A 138 11.77 4.33 8.60
CA VAL A 138 10.64 3.60 9.20
C VAL A 138 9.41 4.51 9.22
N GLY A 139 8.27 3.97 8.78
CA GLY A 139 7.02 4.71 8.68
C GLY A 139 6.87 5.58 7.43
N VAL A 140 7.86 5.61 6.53
CA VAL A 140 7.74 6.27 5.21
C VAL A 140 7.44 5.24 4.13
N THR A 141 6.43 5.54 3.32
CA THR A 141 6.03 4.74 2.17
C THR A 141 6.15 5.59 0.91
N VAL A 142 6.75 5.04 -0.14
CA VAL A 142 6.68 5.62 -1.49
C VAL A 142 5.65 4.88 -2.32
N MET A 143 4.87 5.60 -3.10
CA MET A 143 3.75 5.07 -3.86
C MET A 143 3.84 5.44 -5.33
N ASP A 144 3.82 4.46 -6.23
CA ASP A 144 3.67 4.65 -7.67
C ASP A 144 2.18 4.62 -8.04
N THR A 145 1.75 5.60 -8.83
CA THR A 145 0.34 5.81 -9.25
C THR A 145 0.21 5.92 -10.76
#